data_AF-A0A0M8ZT14-F1
#
_entry.id   AF-A0A0M8ZT14-F1
#
_cell.length_a   1.000
_cell.length_b   1.000
_cell.length_c   1.000
_cell.angle_alpha   90.00
_cell.angle_beta   90.00
_cell.angle_gamma   90.00
#
_symmetry.space_group_name_H-M   'P 1'
#
loop_
_entity.id
_entity.type
_entity.pdbx_description
1 polymer ?
#
loop_
_entity_poly.entity_id
_entity_poly.type
_entity_poly.pdbx_seq_one_letter_code
_entity_poly.pdbx_strand_id
1 'polypeptide(L)'
;MELFICNNCFTTPHRGKKPFCLTQCGHVYCNGCIRQGNNKQHKMIDIAPEKQCPQCRQIDIFSVELQQPSLSKVENFFVPLNESLELLQKTSGFQNNQMKITIERFHEIVCFSILFFFPFLFFSFS
;
A
#
# COMPACT_ATOMS: atom_id res chain seq x y z
N MET A 1 -2.71 21.09 7.10
CA MET A 1 -1.31 21.28 6.67
C MET A 1 -1.24 20.91 5.20
N GLU A 2 -1.51 21.86 4.28
CA GLU A 2 -1.41 21.59 2.83
C GLU A 2 -0.22 22.36 2.27
N LEU A 3 0.91 21.67 2.13
CA LEU A 3 2.20 22.26 1.75
C LEU A 3 2.71 21.73 0.40
N PHE A 4 1.85 21.26 -0.49
CA PHE A 4 2.31 20.89 -1.82
C PHE A 4 2.47 22.14 -2.72
N ILE A 5 3.65 22.28 -3.32
CA ILE A 5 4.06 23.37 -4.21
C ILE A 5 4.26 22.78 -5.61
N CYS A 6 3.95 23.55 -6.66
CA CYS A 6 4.19 23.09 -8.02
C CYS A 6 5.70 23.11 -8.30
N ASN A 7 6.27 21.97 -8.70
CA ASN A 7 7.71 21.84 -8.98
C ASN A 7 8.18 22.65 -10.21
N ASN A 8 7.26 23.23 -11.00
CA ASN A 8 7.60 24.05 -12.16
C ASN A 8 7.40 25.55 -11.93
N CYS A 9 6.24 25.97 -11.41
CA CYS A 9 5.92 27.40 -11.23
C CYS A 9 5.88 27.86 -9.78
N PHE A 10 6.24 26.99 -8.83
CA PHE A 10 6.33 27.27 -7.40
C PHE A 10 5.06 27.86 -6.76
N THR A 11 3.92 27.71 -7.42
CA THR A 11 2.63 28.19 -6.91
C THR A 11 2.12 27.27 -5.81
N THR A 12 1.43 27.86 -4.84
CA THR A 12 0.68 27.13 -3.80
C THR A 12 -0.80 27.00 -4.15
N PRO A 13 -1.56 26.10 -3.49
CA PRO A 13 -2.98 25.86 -3.75
C PRO A 13 -3.88 27.07 -3.46
N HIS A 14 -3.46 27.98 -2.59
CA HIS A 14 -4.21 29.18 -2.22
C HIS A 14 -4.30 30.23 -3.33
N ARG A 15 -3.41 30.19 -4.35
CA ARG A 15 -3.42 31.14 -5.47
C ARG A 15 -4.36 30.72 -6.63
N GLY A 16 -5.39 29.93 -6.35
CA GLY A 16 -6.43 29.57 -7.32
C GLY A 16 -6.04 28.51 -8.37
N LYS A 17 -4.82 27.95 -8.32
CA LYS A 17 -4.33 26.96 -9.30
C LYS A 17 -4.64 25.52 -8.91
N LYS A 18 -5.90 25.22 -8.60
CA LYS A 18 -6.40 23.84 -8.42
C LYS A 18 -6.88 23.28 -9.77
N PRO A 19 -6.79 21.96 -10.02
CA PRO A 19 -6.16 20.94 -9.16
C PRO A 19 -4.63 20.87 -9.30
N PHE A 20 -4.00 20.31 -8.27
CA PHE A 20 -2.61 19.84 -8.31
C PHE A 20 -2.61 18.34 -8.59
N CYS A 21 -1.58 17.85 -9.28
CA CYS A 21 -1.45 16.44 -9.63
C CYS A 21 -0.10 15.91 -9.14
N LEU A 22 -0.12 14.70 -8.57
CA LEU A 22 1.05 13.87 -8.32
C LEU A 22 1.24 12.92 -9.50
N THR A 23 2.42 12.98 -10.11
CA THR A 23 2.80 12.09 -11.22
C THR A 23 3.29 10.74 -10.69
N GLN A 24 3.24 9.70 -11.51
CA GLN A 24 3.76 8.37 -11.15
C GLN A 24 5.25 8.39 -10.73
N CYS A 25 6.04 9.31 -11.29
CA CYS A 25 7.43 9.51 -10.91
C CYS A 25 7.61 10.34 -9.62
N GLY A 26 6.53 10.66 -8.90
CA GLY A 26 6.59 11.32 -7.59
C GLY A 26 6.68 12.85 -7.62
N HIS A 27 6.61 13.47 -8.81
CA HIS A 27 6.66 14.95 -8.93
C HIS A 27 5.29 15.58 -8.88
N VAL A 28 5.20 16.77 -8.27
CA VAL A 28 3.94 17.50 -8.08
C VAL A 28 3.89 18.72 -8.99
N TYR A 29 2.78 18.87 -9.73
CA TYR A 29 2.56 20.00 -10.63
C TYR A 29 1.12 20.51 -10.54
N CYS A 30 0.91 21.80 -10.79
CA CYS A 30 -0.43 22.31 -11.05
C CYS A 30 -0.91 21.86 -12.45
N ASN A 31 -2.23 21.80 -12.65
CA ASN A 31 -2.82 21.37 -13.91
C ASN A 31 -2.30 22.16 -15.14
N GLY A 32 -1.95 23.44 -14.96
CA GLY A 32 -1.34 24.25 -16.00
C GLY A 32 0.04 23.76 -16.42
N CYS A 33 0.92 23.45 -15.47
CA CYS A 33 2.29 23.05 -15.78
C CYS A 33 2.40 21.60 -16.28
N ILE A 34 1.55 20.69 -15.80
CA ILE A 34 1.56 19.30 -16.27
C ILE A 34 1.02 19.16 -17.70
N ARG A 35 0.05 20.00 -18.09
CA ARG A 35 -0.52 20.01 -19.46
C ARG A 35 0.29 20.83 -20.45
N GLN A 36 1.23 21.65 -19.98
CA GLN A 36 2.15 22.42 -20.81
C GLN A 36 3.38 21.61 -21.25
N GLY A 37 3.36 20.27 -21.12
CA GLY A 37 4.41 19.37 -21.60
C GLY A 37 4.69 19.55 -23.10
N ASN A 38 5.53 20.53 -23.39
CA ASN A 38 6.44 20.74 -24.52
C ASN A 38 5.93 20.65 -25.97
N ASN A 39 4.66 20.38 -26.26
CA ASN A 39 4.19 20.25 -27.64
C ASN A 39 3.52 21.54 -28.15
N LYS A 40 4.33 22.46 -28.68
CA LYS A 40 3.88 23.57 -29.56
C LYS A 40 3.64 23.12 -31.02
N GLN A 41 3.70 21.84 -31.33
CA GLN A 41 3.50 21.29 -32.69
C GLN A 41 2.60 20.06 -32.61
N HIS A 42 1.67 19.92 -33.55
CA HIS A 42 0.56 18.95 -33.61
C HIS A 42 -0.73 19.38 -32.90
N LYS A 43 -1.29 20.49 -33.41
CA LYS A 43 -2.70 20.85 -33.26
C LYS A 43 -3.48 20.26 -34.43
N MET A 44 -3.81 18.98 -34.36
CA MET A 44 -4.86 18.32 -35.13
C MET A 44 -5.11 16.98 -34.43
N ILE A 45 -6.39 16.61 -34.26
CA ILE A 45 -6.91 15.44 -33.53
C ILE A 45 -7.21 15.74 -32.04
N ASP A 46 -8.45 15.47 -31.63
CA ASP A 46 -9.05 15.67 -30.30
C ASP A 46 -8.49 14.73 -29.20
N ILE A 47 -7.18 14.54 -29.15
CA ILE A 47 -6.50 13.74 -28.13
C ILE A 47 -6.06 14.68 -27.01
N ALA A 48 -6.44 14.37 -25.77
CA ALA A 48 -6.00 15.13 -24.60
C ALA A 48 -4.45 15.23 -24.62
N PRO A 49 -3.86 16.41 -24.36
CA PRO A 49 -2.42 16.60 -24.46
C PRO A 49 -1.69 15.58 -23.57
N GLU A 50 -0.77 14.83 -24.17
CA GLU A 50 0.08 13.85 -23.47
C GLU A 50 0.72 14.53 -22.25
N LYS A 51 0.45 13.99 -21.07
CA LYS A 51 1.05 14.51 -19.84
C LYS A 51 2.52 14.10 -19.85
N GLN A 52 3.41 15.07 -19.98
CA GLN A 52 4.85 14.85 -19.84
C GLN A 52 5.31 15.40 -18.50
N CYS A 53 6.13 14.65 -17.77
CA CYS A 53 6.79 15.17 -16.57
C CYS A 53 7.88 16.18 -16.97
N PRO A 54 7.80 17.47 -16.56
CA PRO A 54 8.86 18.44 -16.84
C PRO A 54 10.25 18.05 -16.32
N GLN A 55 10.32 17.32 -15.19
CA GLN A 55 11.59 16.94 -14.58
C GLN A 55 12.17 15.64 -15.16
N CYS A 56 11.35 14.60 -15.30
CA CYS A 56 11.81 13.29 -15.80
C CYS A 56 11.72 13.14 -17.31
N ARG A 57 11.00 14.03 -18.00
CA ARG A 57 10.66 13.96 -19.44
C ARG A 57 9.92 12.70 -19.88
N GLN A 58 9.47 11.87 -18.93
CA GLN A 58 8.60 10.73 -19.21
C GLN A 58 7.28 11.23 -19.84
N ILE A 59 6.92 10.62 -20.96
CA ILE A 59 5.73 10.91 -21.77
C ILE A 59 4.60 9.99 -21.30
N ASP A 60 3.36 10.45 -21.47
CA ASP A 60 2.14 9.73 -21.09
C ASP A 60 2.14 9.26 -19.62
N ILE A 61 2.65 10.11 -18.72
CA ILE A 61 2.71 9.77 -17.31
C ILE A 61 1.33 9.80 -16.67
N PHE A 62 1.00 8.71 -16.01
CA PHE A 62 -0.15 8.67 -15.12
C PHE A 62 0.02 9.70 -14.01
N SER A 63 -1.06 10.43 -13.71
CA SER A 63 -1.08 11.45 -12.66
C SER A 63 -2.38 11.41 -11.89
N VAL A 64 -2.32 11.47 -10.56
CA VAL A 64 -3.48 11.52 -9.68
C VAL A 64 -3.67 12.95 -9.18
N GLU A 65 -4.90 13.46 -9.22
CA GLU A 65 -5.21 14.75 -8.62
C GLU A 65 -5.11 14.66 -7.09
N LEU A 66 -4.35 15.58 -6.49
CA LEU A 66 -4.16 15.72 -5.04
C LEU A 66 -5.33 16.45 -4.36
N GLN A 67 -6.53 16.41 -4.94
CA GLN A 67 -7.72 16.90 -4.23
C GLN A 67 -8.00 15.95 -3.07
N GLN A 68 -8.42 16.49 -1.92
CA GLN A 68 -9.04 15.65 -0.90
C GLN A 68 -10.29 15.03 -1.56
N PRO A 69 -10.36 13.69 -1.75
CA PRO A 69 -11.62 13.08 -2.09
C PRO A 69 -12.62 13.43 -0.99
N SER A 70 -13.88 13.70 -1.35
CA SER A 70 -14.92 13.85 -0.34
C SER A 70 -14.92 12.57 0.51
N LEU A 71 -14.53 12.68 1.78
CA LEU A 71 -14.37 11.52 2.67
C LEU A 71 -15.62 10.64 2.65
N SER A 72 -16.80 11.24 2.54
CA SER A 72 -18.09 10.55 2.40
C SER A 72 -18.19 9.50 1.27
N LYS A 73 -17.44 9.66 0.17
CA LYS A 73 -17.47 8.71 -0.96
C LYS A 73 -16.60 7.48 -0.72
N VAL A 74 -15.63 7.60 0.17
CA VAL A 74 -14.61 6.56 0.37
C VAL A 74 -14.55 6.02 1.79
N GLU A 75 -15.23 6.67 2.74
CA GLU A 75 -15.31 6.30 4.15
C GLU A 75 -15.69 4.82 4.34
N ASN A 76 -16.63 4.32 3.53
CA ASN A 76 -17.05 2.92 3.57
C ASN A 76 -15.96 1.90 3.15
N PHE A 77 -14.88 2.34 2.52
CA PHE A 77 -13.74 1.47 2.16
C PHE A 77 -12.62 1.50 3.20
N PHE A 78 -12.70 2.39 4.19
CA PHE A 78 -11.68 2.53 5.22
C PHE A 78 -12.25 2.12 6.57
N VAL A 79 -11.53 1.25 7.26
CA VAL A 79 -11.80 0.91 8.65
C VAL A 79 -10.88 1.76 9.53
N PRO A 80 -11.34 2.27 10.68
CA PRO A 80 -10.48 2.94 11.64
C PRO A 80 -9.23 2.11 11.99
N LEU A 81 -8.09 2.78 12.11
CA LEU A 81 -6.80 2.12 12.34
C LEU A 81 -6.79 1.32 13.66
N ASN A 82 -7.46 1.83 14.68
CA ASN A 82 -7.59 1.16 15.98
C ASN A 82 -8.33 -0.17 15.85
N GLU A 83 -9.43 -0.23 15.09
CA GLU A 83 -10.17 -1.48 14.86
C GLU A 83 -9.32 -2.51 14.11
N SER A 84 -8.59 -2.05 13.09
CA SER A 84 -7.66 -2.91 12.34
C SER A 84 -6.53 -3.45 13.24
N LEU A 85 -6.01 -2.61 14.13
CA LEU A 85 -4.97 -2.98 15.08
C LEU A 85 -5.46 -3.99 16.13
N GLU A 86 -6.66 -3.79 16.68
CA GLU A 86 -7.27 -4.73 17.62
C GLU A 86 -7.51 -6.11 16.98
N LEU A 87 -7.97 -6.15 15.73
CA LEU A 87 -8.16 -7.41 15.01
C LEU A 87 -6.83 -8.14 14.79
N LEU A 88 -5.78 -7.40 14.42
CA LEU A 88 -4.44 -7.95 14.24
C LEU A 88 -3.89 -8.53 15.56
N GLN A 89 -4.06 -7.82 16.67
CA GLN A 89 -3.66 -8.29 18.00
C GLN A 89 -4.41 -9.57 18.39
N LYS A 90 -5.74 -9.62 18.21
CA LYS A 90 -6.55 -10.83 18.47
C LYS A 90 -6.09 -12.02 17.63
N THR A 91 -5.85 -11.79 16.33
CA THR A 91 -5.41 -12.84 15.40
C THR A 91 -4.04 -13.38 15.79
N SER A 92 -3.10 -12.50 16.13
CA SER A 92 -1.77 -12.89 16.61
C SER A 92 -1.85 -13.69 17.92
N GLY A 93 -2.66 -13.25 18.88
CA GLY A 93 -2.88 -13.98 20.13
C GLY A 93 -3.46 -15.38 19.90
N PHE A 94 -4.44 -15.51 19.00
CA PHE A 94 -5.00 -16.80 18.63
C PHE A 94 -3.95 -17.73 18.00
N GLN A 95 -3.16 -17.23 17.03
CA GLN A 95 -2.12 -18.01 16.37
C GLN A 95 -1.05 -18.50 17.35
N ASN A 96 -0.61 -17.65 18.27
CA ASN A 96 0.35 -18.03 19.31
C ASN A 96 -0.19 -19.14 20.21
N ASN A 97 -1.47 -19.06 20.59
CA ASN A 97 -2.11 -20.11 21.40
C ASN A 97 -2.21 -21.43 20.63
N GLN A 98 -2.59 -21.40 19.34
CA GLN A 98 -2.63 -22.61 18.50
C GLN A 98 -1.25 -23.25 18.35
N MET A 99 -0.21 -22.44 18.19
CA MET A 99 1.17 -22.93 18.12
C MET A 99 1.58 -23.61 19.43
N LYS A 100 1.26 -23.02 20.58
CA LYS A 100 1.55 -23.62 21.90
C LYS A 100 0.87 -24.99 22.05
N ILE A 101 -0.42 -25.08 21.77
CA ILE A 101 -1.19 -26.34 21.83
C ILE A 101 -0.60 -27.39 20.88
N THR A 102 -0.21 -26.97 19.67
CA THR A 102 0.37 -27.86 18.67
C THR A 102 1.69 -28.46 19.16
N ILE A 103 2.55 -27.64 19.78
CA ILE A 103 3.82 -28.08 20.35
C ILE A 103 3.58 -29.04 21.53
N GLU A 104 2.66 -28.70 22.44
CA GLU A 104 2.30 -29.57 23.58
C GLU A 104 1.82 -30.95 23.11
N ARG A 105 0.90 -31.01 22.14
CA ARG A 105 0.41 -32.26 21.55
C ARG A 105 1.51 -33.05 20.85
N PHE A 106 2.41 -32.38 20.15
CA PHE A 106 3.55 -33.03 19.52
C PHE A 106 4.45 -33.69 20.58
N HIS A 107 4.75 -32.99 21.67
CA HIS A 107 5.51 -33.55 22.79
C HIS A 107 4.81 -34.75 23.43
N GLU A 108 3.48 -34.69 23.65
CA GLU A 108 2.72 -35.82 24.17
C GLU A 108 2.85 -37.05 23.27
N ILE A 109 2.69 -36.89 21.95
CA ILE A 109 2.81 -37.99 20.99
C ILE A 109 4.22 -38.56 20.96
N VAL A 110 5.24 -37.71 20.92
CA VAL A 110 6.65 -38.15 20.87
C VAL A 110 7.04 -38.85 22.18
N CYS A 111 6.71 -38.28 23.33
CA CYS A 111 6.97 -38.90 24.64
C CYS A 111 6.22 -40.22 24.79
N PHE A 112 4.94 -40.29 24.39
CA PHE A 112 4.17 -41.53 24.40
C PHE A 112 4.80 -42.58 23.47
N SER A 113 5.21 -42.18 22.26
CA SER A 113 5.82 -43.09 21.29
C SER A 113 7.16 -43.64 21.81
N ILE A 114 8.00 -42.80 22.42
CA ILE A 114 9.26 -43.22 23.01
C ILE A 114 9.02 -44.15 24.21
N LEU A 115 8.12 -43.80 25.14
CA LEU A 115 7.89 -44.59 26.34
C LEU A 115 7.23 -45.95 26.05
N PHE A 116 6.38 -46.05 25.03
CA PHE A 116 5.65 -47.28 24.73
C PHE A 116 6.30 -48.16 23.67
N PHE A 117 7.01 -47.62 22.67
CA PHE A 117 7.58 -48.45 21.59
C PHE A 117 9.06 -48.82 21.79
N PHE A 118 9.87 -48.01 22.48
CA PHE A 118 11.28 -48.34 22.70
C PHE A 118 11.52 -49.52 23.66
N PRO A 119 10.77 -49.71 24.77
CA PRO A 119 10.99 -50.85 25.65
C PRO A 119 10.63 -52.20 25.03
N PHE A 120 9.66 -52.23 24.10
CA PHE A 120 9.26 -53.45 23.39
C PHE A 120 10.32 -53.96 22.42
N LEU A 121 11.12 -53.06 21.83
CA LEU A 121 12.27 -53.44 21.00
C LEU A 121 13.41 -54.02 21.83
N PHE A 122 13.62 -53.57 23.08
CA PHE A 122 14.63 -54.17 23.96
C PHE A 122 14.23 -55.56 24.48
N PHE A 123 12.95 -55.78 24.77
CA PHE A 123 12.47 -57.08 25.26
C PHE A 123 12.30 -58.15 24.18
N SER A 124 12.21 -57.77 22.90
CA SER A 124 12.06 -58.72 21.79
C SER A 124 13.41 -59.24 21.25
N PHE A 125 14.54 -58.71 21.76
CA PHE A 125 15.92 -59.06 21.36
C PHE A 125 16.79 -59.55 22.54
N SER A 126 16.23 -59.85 23.72
CA SER A 126 16.87 -60.59 24.82
C SER A 126 16.18 -61.93 25.04
#